data_AF-A0A845YKA7-F1
#
_entry.id   AF-A0A845YKA7-F1
#
_cell.length_a   1.000
_cell.length_b   1.000
_cell.length_c   1.000
_cell.angle_alpha   90.00
_cell.angle_beta   90.00
_cell.angle_gamma   90.00
#
_symmetry.space_group_name_H-M   'P 1'
#
loop_
_entity.id
_entity.type
_entity.pdbx_description
1 polymer ?
#
loop_
_entity_poly.entity_id
_entity_poly.type
_entity_poly.pdbx_seq_one_letter_code
_entity_poly.pdbx_strand_id
1 'polypeptide(L)' 'MKPIRKTLSLPDIQFSYLEWNQSQEPLLLLHGLADHALVWSNLGNYLSDRYHIVAPDMRGHGES' A
#
# COMPACT_ATOMS: atom_id res chain seq x y z
N MET A 1 3.02 11.21 7.23
CA MET A 1 1.67 11.00 7.81
C MET A 1 1.39 9.51 7.90
N LYS A 2 0.75 8.98 8.94
CA LYS A 2 0.61 7.52 9.07
C LYS A 2 -0.32 6.96 7.96
N PRO A 3 0.07 5.91 7.22
CA PRO A 3 -0.83 5.26 6.26
C PRO A 3 -2.01 4.61 6.98
N ILE A 4 -3.10 4.44 6.25
CA ILE A 4 -4.26 3.67 6.70
C ILE A 4 -4.19 2.31 6.02
N ARG A 5 -4.34 1.23 6.79
CA ARG A 5 -4.52 -0.11 6.22
C ARG A 5 -5.96 -0.29 5.81
N LYS A 6 -6.15 -0.78 4.59
CA LYS A 6 -7.45 -1.11 4.01
C LYS A 6 -7.40 -2.50 3.38
N THR A 7 -8.57 -3.01 3.06
CA THR A 7 -8.72 -4.34 2.48
C THR A 7 -9.60 -4.26 1.24
N LEU A 8 -9.21 -4.97 0.19
CA LEU A 8 -9.99 -5.16 -1.03
C LEU A 8 -10.39 -6.64 -1.11
N SER A 9 -11.70 -6.90 -1.09
CA SER A 9 -12.25 -8.24 -1.25
C SER A 9 -12.74 -8.44 -2.69
N LEU A 10 -12.18 -9.43 -3.37
CA LEU A 10 -12.64 -9.96 -4.65
C LEU A 10 -13.25 -11.36 -4.43
N PRO A 11 -13.99 -11.95 -5.40
CA PRO A 11 -14.71 -13.21 -5.18
C PRO A 11 -13.87 -14.36 -4.58
N ASP A 12 -12.61 -14.48 -5.00
CA ASP A 12 -11.73 -15.60 -4.62
C ASP A 12 -10.49 -15.17 -3.81
N ILE A 13 -10.33 -13.87 -3.54
CA ILE A 13 -9.11 -13.36 -2.90
C ILE A 13 -9.37 -12.06 -2.14
N GLN A 14 -8.68 -11.92 -1.02
CA GLN A 14 -8.62 -10.71 -0.22
C GLN A 14 -7.21 -10.12 -0.32
N PHE A 15 -7.11 -8.81 -0.46
CA PHE A 15 -5.84 -8.09 -0.44
C PHE A 15 -5.85 -7.04 0.65
N SER A 16 -4.81 -7.01 1.47
CA SER A 16 -4.52 -5.89 2.36
C SER A 16 -3.60 -4.89 1.65
N TYR A 17 -3.80 -3.60 1.91
CA TYR A 17 -2.94 -2.55 1.36
C TYR A 17 -2.84 -1.36 2.32
N LEU A 18 -1.73 -0.65 2.26
CA LEU A 18 -1.54 0.64 2.88
C LEU A 18 -1.89 1.75 1.89
N GLU A 19 -2.52 2.81 2.38
CA GLU A 19 -2.91 3.95 1.56
C GLU A 19 -2.51 5.28 2.21
N TRP A 20 -1.94 6.17 1.39
CA TRP A 20 -1.76 7.59 1.68
C TRP A 20 -2.62 8.40 0.70
N ASN A 21 -3.74 8.94 1.19
CA ASN A 21 -4.76 9.56 0.34
C ASN A 21 -4.80 11.09 0.49
N GLN A 22 -3.71 11.77 0.08
CA GLN A 22 -3.57 13.23 0.23
C GLN A 22 -3.51 14.01 -1.09
N SER A 23 -3.22 13.34 -2.20
CA SER A 23 -3.19 13.93 -3.54
C SER A 23 -4.11 13.14 -4.46
N GLN A 24 -4.25 13.58 -5.71
CA GLN A 24 -5.04 12.91 -6.74
C GLN A 24 -4.17 12.13 -7.75
N GLU A 25 -2.87 12.41 -7.81
CA GLU A 25 -1.96 11.73 -8.73
C GLU A 25 -1.61 10.34 -8.17
N PRO A 26 -1.99 9.23 -8.82
CA PRO A 26 -1.81 7.90 -8.27
C PRO A 26 -0.34 7.42 -8.33
N LEU A 27 0.09 6.70 -7.30
CA LEU A 27 1.37 6.01 -7.25
C LEU A 27 1.19 4.62 -6.61
N LEU A 28 1.66 3.59 -7.32
CA LEU A 28 1.64 2.21 -6.82
C LEU A 28 3.05 1.80 -6.38
N LEU A 29 3.19 1.31 -5.14
CA LEU A 29 4.44 0.80 -4.60
C LEU A 29 4.36 -0.72 -4.40
N LEU A 30 5.21 -1.44 -5.11
CA LEU A 30 5.24 -2.91 -5.12
C LEU A 30 6.48 -3.41 -4.37
N HIS A 31 6.28 -4.18 -3.30
CA HIS A 31 7.38 -4.75 -2.53
C HIS A 31 8.08 -5.91 -3.27
N GLY A 32 9.27 -6.29 -2.80
CA GLY A 32 10.07 -7.39 -3.34
C GLY A 32 9.74 -8.76 -2.72
N LEU A 33 10.57 -9.75 -3.00
CA LEU A 33 10.47 -11.09 -2.43
C LEU A 33 10.66 -11.06 -0.90
N ALA A 34 9.86 -11.86 -0.18
CA ALA A 34 9.91 -12.01 1.27
C ALA A 34 9.64 -10.70 2.04
N ASP A 35 8.80 -9.84 1.46
CA ASP A 35 8.49 -8.52 1.99
C ASP A 35 6.98 -8.21 1.99
N HIS A 36 6.58 -7.02 2.45
CA HIS A 36 5.19 -6.56 2.55
C HIS A 36 5.11 -5.01 2.51
N ALA A 37 3.91 -4.45 2.46
CA ALA A 37 3.65 -3.03 2.22
C ALA A 37 4.35 -2.05 3.18
N LEU A 38 4.65 -2.46 4.42
CA LEU A 38 5.24 -1.58 5.44
C LEU A 38 6.65 -1.09 5.09
N VAL A 39 7.39 -1.75 4.20
CA VAL A 39 8.73 -1.26 3.79
C VAL A 39 8.69 0.08 3.09
N TRP A 40 7.52 0.42 2.54
CA TRP A 40 7.28 1.70 1.92
C TRP A 40 6.93 2.79 2.92
N SER A 41 6.86 2.53 4.23
CA SER A 41 6.37 3.52 5.20
C SER A 41 7.11 4.86 5.13
N ASN A 42 8.45 4.82 5.07
CA ASN A 42 9.26 6.04 5.00
C ASN A 42 9.10 6.76 3.65
N LEU A 43 9.13 6.01 2.54
CA LEU A 43 8.97 6.57 1.21
C LEU A 43 7.57 7.15 0.98
N GLY A 44 6.54 6.41 1.40
CA GLY A 44 5.14 6.83 1.34
C GLY A 44 4.91 8.12 2.13
N ASN A 45 5.47 8.22 3.34
CA ASN A 45 5.42 9.45 4.13
C ASN A 45 6.09 10.65 3.46
N TYR A 46 7.19 10.42 2.74
CA TYR A 46 7.90 11.47 2.02
C TYR A 46 7.18 11.91 0.74
N LEU A 47 6.49 10.98 0.08
CA LEU A 47 5.83 11.21 -1.21
C LEU A 47 4.34 11.58 -1.09
N SER A 48 3.73 11.39 0.08
CA SER A 48 2.26 11.47 0.26
C SER A 48 1.67 12.82 -0.12
N ASP A 49 2.41 13.91 0.05
CA ASP A 49 1.87 15.25 -0.22
C ASP A 49 1.75 15.53 -1.73
N ARG A 50 2.37 14.69 -2.56
CA ARG A 50 2.35 14.80 -4.03
C ARG A 50 1.51 13.70 -4.69
N TYR A 51 1.37 12.54 -4.05
CA TYR A 51 0.75 11.36 -4.65
C TYR A 51 -0.32 10.72 -3.76
N HIS A 52 -1.36 10.17 -4.39
CA HIS A 52 -2.22 9.16 -3.81
C HIS A 52 -1.51 7.82 -3.89
N ILE A 53 -0.99 7.34 -2.76
CA ILE A 53 -0.13 6.16 -2.74
C ILE A 53 -0.94 4.95 -2.29
N VAL A 54 -0.84 3.86 -3.05
CA VAL A 54 -1.33 2.54 -2.68
C VAL A 54 -0.15 1.58 -2.65
N ALA A 55 0.02 0.85 -1.54
CA ALA A 55 1.04 -0.18 -1.37
C ALA A 55 0.35 -1.48 -0.93
N PRO A 56 0.05 -2.41 -1.86
CA PRO A 56 -0.56 -3.67 -1.53
C PRO A 56 0.44 -4.66 -0.92
N ASP A 57 -0.04 -5.46 0.01
CA ASP A 57 0.57 -6.75 0.34
C ASP A 57 0.23 -7.71 -0.81
N MET A 58 1.24 -8.19 -1.54
CA MET A 58 1.02 -9.17 -2.62
C MET A 58 0.44 -10.47 -2.03
N ARG A 59 -0.21 -11.28 -2.87
CA ARG A 59 -0.84 -12.55 -2.46
C ARG A 59 0.12 -13.40 -1.62
N GLY A 60 -0.35 -13.84 -0.45
CA GLY A 60 0.42 -14.69 0.48
C GLY A 60 1.54 -13.96 1.23
N HIS A 61 1.56 -12.63 1.20
CA HIS A 61 2.48 -11.78 1.96
C HIS A 61 1.71 -10.85 2.88
N GLY A 62 2.37 -10.37 3.93
CA GLY A 62 1.81 -9.39 4.85
C GLY A 62 0.48 -9.84 5.45
N GLU A 63 -0.56 -9.03 5.26
CA GLU A 63 -1.91 -9.29 5.75
C GLU A 63 -2.91 -9.63 4.61
N SER A 64 -2.40 -10.02 3.42
CA SER A 64 -3.19 -10.53 2.29
C SER A 64 -3.36 -12.04 2.32
#